data_AF-A0A0H3GYN5-F1
#
_entry.id   AF-A0A0H3GYN5-F1
#
_cell.length_a   1.000
_cell.length_b   1.000
_cell.length_c   1.000
_cell.angle_alpha   90.00
_cell.angle_beta   90.00
_cell.angle_gamma   90.00
#
_symmetry.space_group_name_H-M   'P 1'
#
loop_
_entity.id
_entity.type
_entity.pdbx_description
1 polymer ?
#
loop_
_entity_poly.entity_id
_entity_poly.type
_entity_poly.pdbx_seq_one_letter_code
_entity_poly.pdbx_strand_id
1 'polypeptide(L)'
;MPTAIDKALDFIGGMNTSLSVPNTMDESTAKGILKYLHELGVPANPADVMARGEKEGWDAGFTEKVAGWAEKIASGNRIVIKNPEFFTVYMREQLQALV
;
A
#
# COMPACT_ATOMS: atom_id res chain seq x y z
N MET A 1 -3.12 11.43 16.27
CA MET A 1 -2.03 10.44 16.12
C MET A 1 -2.17 9.81 14.75
N PRO A 2 -1.08 9.52 14.02
CA PRO A 2 -1.15 8.86 12.71
C PRO A 2 -1.76 7.47 12.87
N THR A 3 -2.67 7.09 11.97
CA THR A 3 -3.19 5.71 11.93
C THR A 3 -2.21 4.78 11.21
N ALA A 4 -2.35 3.47 11.39
CA ALA A 4 -1.61 2.50 10.57
C ALA A 4 -1.84 2.70 9.06
N ILE A 5 -3.06 3.12 8.68
CA ILE A 5 -3.42 3.45 7.28
C ILE A 5 -2.65 4.68 6.80
N ASP A 6 -2.62 5.77 7.58
CA ASP A 6 -1.84 6.97 7.23
C ASP A 6 -0.37 6.61 7.02
N LYS A 7 0.21 5.83 7.94
CA LYS A 7 1.61 5.43 7.85
C LYS A 7 1.90 4.53 6.65
N ALA A 8 0.99 3.63 6.31
CA ALA A 8 1.09 2.81 5.11
C ALA A 8 1.05 3.66 3.84
N LEU A 9 0.16 4.65 3.80
CA LEU A 9 0.06 5.59 2.68
C LEU A 9 1.32 6.47 2.58
N ASP A 10 1.94 6.85 3.70
CA ASP A 10 3.23 7.56 3.69
C ASP A 10 4.35 6.70 3.07
N PHE A 11 4.40 5.40 3.39
CA PHE A 11 5.37 4.48 2.78
C PHE A 11 5.14 4.35 1.26
N ILE A 12 3.87 4.30 0.83
CA ILE A 12 3.52 4.23 -0.59
C ILE A 12 3.83 5.57 -1.30
N GLY A 13 3.57 6.71 -0.66
CA GLY A 13 3.91 8.03 -1.18
C GLY A 13 5.42 8.26 -1.30
N GLY A 14 6.23 7.57 -0.50
CA GLY A 14 7.70 7.56 -0.61
C GLY A 14 8.26 6.72 -1.77
N MET A 15 7.42 6.00 -2.52
CA MET A 15 7.81 5.22 -3.71
C MET A 15 7.94 6.13 -4.94
N ASN A 16 8.28 5.57 -6.11
CA ASN A 16 8.24 6.33 -7.35
C ASN A 16 6.81 6.46 -7.90
N THR A 17 6.01 7.33 -7.26
CA THR A 17 4.60 7.59 -7.59
C THR A 17 4.39 8.33 -8.91
N SER A 18 5.46 8.80 -9.56
CA SER A 18 5.40 9.44 -10.88
C SER A 18 5.28 8.44 -12.04
N LEU A 19 5.47 7.14 -11.79
CA LEU A 19 5.35 6.10 -12.80
C LEU A 19 3.93 5.54 -12.86
N SER A 20 3.30 5.54 -14.03
CA SER A 20 1.96 4.95 -14.19
C SER A 20 1.90 3.44 -13.94
N VAL A 21 3.04 2.75 -13.99
CA VAL A 21 3.16 1.36 -13.56
C VAL A 21 4.28 1.28 -12.53
N PRO A 22 3.98 0.88 -11.28
CA PRO A 22 5.00 0.71 -10.25
C PRO A 22 6.11 -0.23 -10.72
N ASN A 23 7.36 0.07 -10.36
CA ASN A 23 8.46 -0.86 -10.61
C ASN A 23 8.30 -2.12 -9.73
N THR A 24 9.15 -3.13 -9.97
CA THR A 24 9.02 -4.43 -9.31
C THR A 24 9.21 -4.36 -7.79
N MET A 25 10.05 -3.44 -7.30
CA MET A 25 10.28 -3.24 -5.87
C MET A 25 9.05 -2.57 -5.23
N ASP A 26 8.62 -1.43 -5.77
CA ASP A 26 7.47 -0.67 -5.29
C ASP A 26 6.18 -1.49 -5.33
N GLU A 27 5.94 -2.24 -6.42
CA GLU A 27 4.81 -3.16 -6.54
C GLU A 27 4.81 -4.19 -5.41
N SER A 28 5.94 -4.85 -5.15
CA SER A 28 6.01 -5.92 -4.15
C SER A 28 5.85 -5.35 -2.73
N THR A 29 6.48 -4.21 -2.46
CA THR A 29 6.40 -3.52 -1.17
C THR A 29 4.99 -3.02 -0.90
N ALA A 30 4.35 -2.34 -1.85
CA ALA A 30 2.98 -1.83 -1.70
C ALA A 30 1.98 -2.96 -1.43
N LYS A 31 2.07 -4.07 -2.19
CA LYS A 31 1.24 -5.25 -1.94
C LYS A 31 1.50 -5.88 -0.58
N GLY A 32 2.77 -5.92 -0.14
CA GLY A 32 3.16 -6.41 1.18
C GLY A 32 2.54 -5.58 2.30
N ILE A 33 2.65 -4.25 2.22
CA ILE A 33 2.03 -3.29 3.15
C ILE A 33 0.52 -3.51 3.22
N LEU A 34 -0.17 -3.51 2.07
CA LEU A 34 -1.63 -3.64 2.00
C LEU A 34 -2.11 -4.99 2.57
N LYS A 35 -1.40 -6.08 2.25
CA LYS A 35 -1.71 -7.42 2.77
C LYS A 35 -1.53 -7.48 4.28
N TYR A 36 -0.46 -6.88 4.80
CA TYR A 36 -0.18 -6.88 6.22
C TYR A 36 -1.20 -6.06 7.02
N LEU A 37 -1.64 -4.91 6.50
CA LEU A 37 -2.74 -4.16 7.08
C LEU A 37 -4.04 -4.98 7.19
N HIS A 38 -4.37 -5.74 6.14
CA HIS A 38 -5.50 -6.66 6.19
C HIS A 38 -5.31 -7.77 7.23
N GLU A 39 -4.10 -8.34 7.36
CA GLU A 39 -3.79 -9.34 8.39
C GLU A 39 -3.90 -8.78 9.82
N LEU A 40 -3.64 -7.48 10.01
CA LEU A 40 -3.85 -6.75 11.28
C LEU A 40 -5.32 -6.36 11.53
N GLY A 41 -6.24 -6.67 10.62
CA GLY A 41 -7.66 -6.35 10.76
C GLY A 41 -8.04 -4.91 10.38
N VAL A 42 -7.12 -4.16 9.77
CA VAL A 42 -7.30 -2.76 9.36
C VAL A 42 -7.04 -2.59 7.85
N PRO A 43 -7.82 -3.25 6.98
CA PRO A 43 -7.58 -3.21 5.53
C PRO A 43 -7.68 -1.78 4.99
N ALA A 44 -6.74 -1.40 4.12
CA ALA A 44 -6.79 -0.11 3.45
C ALA A 44 -7.97 -0.06 2.46
N ASN A 45 -8.75 1.02 2.51
CA ASN A 45 -9.84 1.25 1.58
C ASN A 45 -9.28 1.82 0.25
N PRO A 46 -9.68 1.29 -0.92
CA PRO A 46 -9.35 1.88 -2.21
C PRO A 46 -9.64 3.37 -2.31
N ALA A 47 -10.74 3.85 -1.70
CA ALA A 47 -11.10 5.26 -1.71
C ALA A 47 -10.06 6.14 -0.98
N ASP A 48 -9.47 5.65 0.10
CA ASP A 48 -8.44 6.37 0.86
C ASP A 48 -7.14 6.47 0.04
N VAL A 49 -6.80 5.41 -0.70
CA VAL A 49 -5.67 5.41 -1.64
C VAL A 49 -5.88 6.43 -2.75
N MET A 50 -7.07 6.44 -3.36
CA MET A 50 -7.42 7.40 -4.42
C MET A 50 -7.35 8.85 -3.91
N ALA A 51 -7.96 9.12 -2.75
CA ALA A 51 -7.95 10.44 -2.14
C ALA A 51 -6.52 10.89 -1.79
N ARG A 52 -5.66 9.97 -1.34
CA ARG A 52 -4.25 10.28 -1.07
C ARG A 52 -3.48 10.58 -2.35
N GLY A 53 -3.65 9.75 -3.39
CA GLY A 53 -3.00 9.96 -4.68
C GLY A 53 -3.38 11.30 -5.30
N GLU A 54 -4.65 11.69 -5.25
CA GLU A 54 -5.11 13.01 -5.72
C GLU A 54 -4.48 14.15 -4.89
N LYS A 55 -4.51 14.03 -3.55
CA LYS A 55 -3.96 15.05 -2.64
C LYS A 55 -2.45 15.26 -2.82
N GLU A 56 -1.70 14.18 -3.05
CA GLU A 56 -0.23 14.21 -3.14
C GLU A 56 0.28 14.27 -4.58
N GLY A 57 -0.61 14.27 -5.58
CA GLY A 57 -0.25 14.38 -6.99
C GLY A 57 0.47 13.15 -7.55
N TRP A 58 0.12 11.96 -7.07
CA TRP A 58 0.61 10.70 -7.64
C TRP A 58 0.07 10.54 -9.07
N ASP A 59 0.78 9.78 -9.90
CA ASP A 59 0.29 9.43 -11.23
C ASP A 59 -1.03 8.65 -11.11
N ALA A 60 -1.98 8.92 -12.02
CA ALA A 60 -3.29 8.29 -12.01
C ALA A 60 -3.22 6.77 -12.18
N GLY A 61 -2.37 6.27 -13.09
CA GLY A 61 -2.16 4.85 -13.30
C GLY A 61 -1.48 4.18 -12.10
N PHE A 62 -0.55 4.87 -11.45
CA PHE A 62 0.02 4.39 -10.17
C PHE A 62 -1.08 4.21 -9.13
N THR A 63 -1.88 5.25 -8.94
CA THR A 63 -2.93 5.31 -7.92
C THR A 63 -3.99 4.24 -8.15
N GLU A 64 -4.46 4.08 -9.38
CA GLU A 64 -5.42 3.04 -9.78
C GLU A 64 -4.88 1.62 -9.52
N LYS A 65 -3.60 1.37 -9.77
CA LYS A 65 -2.97 0.07 -9.50
C LYS A 65 -2.99 -0.26 -8.01
N VAL A 66 -2.55 0.69 -7.18
CA VAL A 66 -2.50 0.51 -5.73
C VAL A 66 -3.90 0.35 -5.15
N ALA A 67 -4.85 1.18 -5.59
CA ALA A 67 -6.26 1.08 -5.17
C ALA A 67 -6.87 -0.27 -5.57
N GLY A 68 -6.60 -0.74 -6.79
CA GLY A 68 -7.05 -2.07 -7.25
C GLY A 68 -6.42 -3.24 -6.49
N TRP A 69 -5.20 -3.08 -5.95
CA TRP A 69 -4.62 -4.09 -5.04
C TRP A 69 -5.29 -4.05 -3.67
N ALA A 70 -5.53 -2.86 -3.12
CA ALA A 70 -6.24 -2.69 -1.86
C ALA A 70 -7.64 -3.33 -1.93
N GLU A 71 -8.37 -3.12 -3.03
CA GLU A 71 -9.70 -3.71 -3.26
C GLU A 71 -9.64 -5.24 -3.26
N LYS A 72 -8.71 -5.82 -4.04
CA LYS A 72 -8.55 -7.27 -4.13
C LYS A 72 -8.23 -7.88 -2.77
N ILE A 73 -7.33 -7.27 -2.02
CA ILE A 73 -6.91 -7.74 -0.70
C ILE A 73 -8.07 -7.62 0.30
N ALA A 74 -8.76 -6.48 0.34
CA ALA A 74 -9.91 -6.25 1.21
C ALA A 74 -11.07 -7.22 0.92
N SER A 75 -11.21 -7.67 -0.33
CA SER A 75 -12.20 -8.69 -0.73
C SER A 75 -11.78 -10.12 -0.40
N GLY A 76 -10.63 -10.33 0.26
CA GLY A 76 -10.09 -11.65 0.59
C GLY A 76 -9.49 -12.39 -0.61
N ASN A 77 -9.30 -11.73 -1.76
CA ASN A 77 -8.71 -12.36 -2.93
C ASN A 77 -7.19 -12.54 -2.76
N ARG A 78 -6.66 -13.61 -3.34
CA ARG A 78 -5.22 -13.84 -3.37
C ARG A 78 -4.53 -12.83 -4.27
N ILE A 79 -3.38 -12.33 -3.81
CA ILE A 79 -2.48 -11.48 -4.59
C ILE A 79 -1.08 -12.09 -4.60
N VAL A 80 -0.42 -12.03 -5.76
CA VAL A 80 0.98 -12.48 -5.89
C VAL A 80 1.89 -11.31 -5.56
N ILE A 81 2.81 -11.54 -4.62
CA ILE A 81 3.91 -10.65 -4.26
C ILE A 81 5.18 -11.33 -4.77
N LYS A 82 5.81 -10.76 -5.79
CA LYS A 82 6.96 -11.39 -6.46
C LYS A 82 8.19 -11.47 -5.55
N ASN A 83 8.47 -10.39 -4.83
CA ASN A 83 9.66 -10.24 -3.98
C ASN A 83 9.22 -9.77 -2.58
N PRO A 84 8.69 -10.67 -1.74
CA PRO A 84 8.15 -10.31 -0.43
C PRO A 84 9.20 -9.72 0.54
N GLU A 85 10.49 -9.94 0.28
CA GLU A 85 11.62 -9.43 1.07
C GLU A 85 11.76 -7.91 1.02
N PHE A 86 11.24 -7.24 -0.01
CA PHE A 86 11.25 -5.77 -0.07
C PHE A 86 10.32 -5.13 0.99
N PHE A 87 9.31 -5.88 1.46
CA PHE A 87 8.53 -5.49 2.62
C PHE A 87 9.28 -5.90 3.91
N THR A 88 10.10 -4.98 4.38
CA THR A 88 11.04 -5.21 5.49
C THR A 88 10.36 -5.44 6.84
N VAL A 89 11.12 -5.98 7.80
CA VAL A 89 10.66 -6.12 9.20
C VAL A 89 10.41 -4.75 9.84
N TYR A 90 11.26 -3.76 9.55
CA TYR A 90 11.08 -2.39 10.03
C TYR A 90 9.71 -1.82 9.64
N MET A 91 9.30 -1.95 8.37
CA MET A 91 7.99 -1.47 7.93
C MET A 91 6.84 -2.19 8.65
N ARG A 92 6.95 -3.50 8.88
CA ARG A 92 5.96 -4.28 9.65
C ARG A 92 5.81 -3.75 11.07
N GLU A 93 6.92 -3.60 11.79
CA GLU A 93 6.91 -3.13 13.17
C GLU A 93 6.32 -1.72 13.29
N GLN A 94 6.64 -0.82 12.35
CA GLN A 94 6.08 0.54 12.31
C GLN A 94 4.56 0.54 12.10
N LEU A 95 4.03 -0.37 11.26
CA LEU A 95 2.59 -0.47 11.04
C LEU A 95 1.88 -1.13 12.23
N GLN A 96 2.45 -2.20 12.78
CA GLN A 96 1.88 -2.92 13.92
C GLN A 96 1.81 -2.05 15.18
N ALA A 97 2.77 -1.16 15.40
CA ALA A 97 2.77 -0.24 16.53
C ALA A 97 1.64 0.81 16.49
N LEU A 98 0.93 0.94 15.35
CA LEU A 98 -0.13 1.94 15.13
C LEU A 98 -1.53 1.31 15.01
N VAL A 99 -1.66 0.02 15.31
CA VAL A 99 -2.93 -0.72 15.39
C VAL A 99 -3.27 -0.97 16.86
#